data_AF-A0A9N8VSQ5-F1
#
_entry.id   AF-A0A9N8VSQ5-F1
#
_cell.length_a   1.000
_cell.length_b   1.000
_cell.length_c   1.000
_cell.angle_alpha   90.00
_cell.angle_beta   90.00
_cell.angle_gamma   90.00
#
_symmetry.space_group_name_H-M   'P 1'
#
loop_
_entity.id
_entity.type
_entity.pdbx_description
1 polymer ?
#
loop_
_entity_poly.entity_id
_entity_poly.type
_entity_poly.pdbx_seq_one_letter_code
_entity_poly.pdbx_strand_id
1 'polypeptide(L)'
;VAITKASCLSFSFTFTEQIYKELEETLRIEHNRLLKGFQSFNTDPLLQPILSDWYMTQNIQKEDTIIISTNISSHDDKIINIKARKRLSGDEIYKLALPVQLDGNLQFTHDTISAYDIYMQKKVALIHRRVEFYKQISYTLIDNDGKFNMDLDIHAGDIVQMQEENDISYAIIKALFTHKYNDGLVYAFIWVDWLRKSLILDPILQCPVYEVQMANNTQWYQVYLITLIDNLPKNHFVRRCHSTCIASSHDLSNNQYFKNEFYYTTI
;
A
#
# COMPACT_ATOMS: atom_id res chain seq x y z
N VAL A 1 0.02 34.18 -22.27
CA VAL A 1 -0.31 35.47 -21.62
C VAL A 1 -1.66 35.27 -20.95
N ALA A 2 -1.62 34.88 -19.68
CA ALA A 2 -1.93 35.76 -18.54
C ALA A 2 -3.45 35.75 -18.25
N ILE A 3 -3.88 35.02 -17.22
CA ILE A 3 -3.96 35.52 -15.82
C ILE A 3 -5.15 36.49 -15.67
N THR A 4 -6.24 35.93 -15.13
CA THR A 4 -6.92 36.35 -13.89
C THR A 4 -7.80 37.60 -13.88
N LYS A 5 -8.96 37.41 -13.23
CA LYS A 5 -9.77 38.30 -12.36
C LYS A 5 -11.17 38.51 -12.93
N ALA A 6 -12.25 38.47 -12.16
CA ALA A 6 -12.53 38.08 -10.79
C ALA A 6 -14.05 38.34 -10.64
N SER A 7 -14.82 37.44 -10.04
CA SER A 7 -15.88 37.84 -9.11
C SER A 7 -16.25 36.65 -8.24
N CYS A 8 -15.71 36.65 -7.02
CA CYS A 8 -16.31 35.95 -5.89
C CYS A 8 -17.77 36.36 -5.79
N LEU A 9 -18.69 35.42 -5.98
CA LEU A 9 -20.02 35.51 -5.37
C LEU A 9 -19.96 34.70 -4.09
N SER A 10 -19.60 35.39 -3.01
CA SER A 10 -19.73 34.92 -1.64
C SER A 10 -21.21 34.71 -1.32
N PHE A 11 -21.71 33.49 -1.48
CA PHE A 11 -22.96 33.09 -0.86
C PHE A 11 -22.65 32.67 0.59
N SER A 12 -22.83 33.60 1.52
CA SER A 12 -22.94 33.30 2.94
C SER A 12 -24.35 32.75 3.20
N PHE A 13 -24.53 31.43 3.11
CA PHE A 13 -25.70 30.78 3.69
C PHE A 13 -25.44 30.57 5.19
N THR A 14 -25.96 31.45 6.03
CA THR A 14 -26.16 31.13 7.44
C THR A 14 -27.38 30.20 7.52
N PHE A 15 -27.13 28.91 7.52
CA PHE A 15 -28.14 27.92 7.90
C PHE A 15 -28.54 28.16 9.34
N THR A 16 -29.84 28.12 9.62
CA THR A 16 -30.32 28.08 11.00
C THR A 16 -29.96 26.71 11.61
N GLU A 17 -29.79 26.66 12.94
CA GLU A 17 -29.61 25.40 13.69
C GLU A 17 -30.65 24.33 13.32
N GLN A 18 -31.86 24.76 12.99
CA GLN A 18 -32.94 23.89 12.49
C GLN A 18 -32.57 23.21 11.16
N ILE A 19 -32.05 23.97 10.19
CA ILE A 19 -31.69 23.43 8.87
C ILE A 19 -30.45 22.53 8.96
N TYR A 20 -29.52 22.82 9.87
CA TYR A 20 -28.40 21.92 10.15
C TYR A 20 -28.87 20.56 10.66
N LYS A 21 -29.81 20.54 11.62
CA LYS A 21 -30.36 19.28 12.15
C LYS A 21 -31.16 18.50 11.10
N GLU A 22 -31.92 19.20 10.25
CA GLU A 22 -32.66 18.56 9.16
C GLU A 22 -31.72 17.98 8.10
N LEU A 23 -30.62 18.67 7.77
CA LEU A 23 -29.60 18.17 6.86
C LEU A 23 -28.86 16.96 7.43
N GLU A 24 -28.46 17.02 8.70
CA GLU A 24 -27.78 15.92 9.40
C GLU A 24 -28.66 14.66 9.46
N GLU A 25 -29.95 14.82 9.77
CA GLU A 25 -30.89 13.70 9.80
C GLU A 25 -31.14 13.12 8.40
N THR A 26 -31.24 13.97 7.38
CA THR A 26 -31.40 13.52 5.98
C THR A 26 -30.17 12.74 5.51
N LEU A 27 -28.97 13.24 5.80
CA LEU A 27 -27.72 12.54 5.49
C LEU A 27 -27.61 11.21 6.24
N ARG A 28 -28.03 11.16 7.51
CA ARG A 28 -28.08 9.93 8.30
C ARG A 28 -29.03 8.89 7.71
N ILE A 29 -30.20 9.31 7.24
CA ILE A 29 -31.17 8.42 6.59
C ILE A 29 -30.62 7.86 5.28
N GLU A 30 -30.04 8.70 4.43
CA GLU A 30 -29.45 8.26 3.15
C GLU A 30 -28.22 7.36 3.37
N HIS A 31 -27.36 7.67 4.34
CA HIS A 31 -26.25 6.81 4.74
C HIS A 31 -26.74 5.42 5.18
N ASN A 32 -27.80 5.36 5.98
CA ASN A 32 -28.39 4.09 6.42
C ASN A 32 -29.06 3.31 5.28
N ARG A 33 -29.64 4.01 4.28
CA ARG A 33 -30.18 3.37 3.07
C ARG A 33 -29.07 2.77 2.21
N LEU A 34 -27.99 3.51 2.01
CA LEU A 34 -26.80 3.02 1.30
C LEU A 34 -26.21 1.81 2.01
N LEU A 35 -26.00 1.87 3.34
CA LEU A 35 -25.51 0.74 4.14
C LEU A 35 -26.40 -0.51 3.99
N LYS A 36 -27.73 -0.36 4.02
CA LYS A 36 -28.65 -1.49 3.78
C LYS A 36 -28.54 -2.04 2.37
N GLY A 37 -28.39 -1.19 1.36
CA GLY A 37 -28.13 -1.61 -0.03
C GLY A 37 -26.82 -2.40 -0.14
N PHE A 38 -25.74 -1.92 0.48
CA PHE A 38 -24.45 -2.63 0.51
C PHE A 38 -24.48 -3.93 1.29
N GLN A 39 -25.26 -4.02 2.38
CA GLN A 39 -25.49 -5.28 3.08
C GLN A 39 -26.24 -6.30 2.22
N SER A 40 -27.19 -5.87 1.39
CA SER A 40 -27.86 -6.77 0.43
C SER A 40 -26.92 -7.26 -0.68
N PHE A 41 -25.97 -6.44 -1.14
CA PHE A 41 -24.96 -6.87 -2.12
C PHE A 41 -23.99 -7.92 -1.56
N ASN A 42 -23.66 -7.83 -0.28
CA ASN A 42 -22.81 -8.80 0.42
C ASN A 42 -23.49 -10.14 0.74
N THR A 43 -24.79 -10.26 0.51
CA THR A 43 -25.56 -11.50 0.74
C THR A 43 -26.06 -12.13 -0.57
N ASP A 44 -25.88 -11.44 -1.70
CA ASP A 44 -26.21 -11.96 -3.02
C ASP A 44 -25.15 -13.01 -3.46
N PRO A 45 -25.53 -14.27 -3.73
CA PRO A 45 -24.60 -15.35 -4.06
C PRO A 45 -23.80 -15.14 -5.35
N LEU A 46 -24.30 -14.32 -6.28
CA LEU A 46 -23.65 -14.02 -7.56
C LEU A 46 -22.69 -12.84 -7.44
N LEU A 47 -23.00 -11.88 -6.56
CA LEU A 47 -22.18 -10.69 -6.35
C LEU A 47 -21.14 -10.88 -5.24
N GLN A 48 -21.37 -11.78 -4.28
CA GLN A 48 -20.41 -12.10 -3.20
C GLN A 48 -19.00 -12.41 -3.71
N PRO A 49 -18.80 -13.30 -4.70
CA PRO A 49 -17.47 -13.62 -5.22
C PRO A 49 -16.82 -12.46 -5.99
N ILE A 50 -17.64 -11.61 -6.61
CA ILE A 50 -17.14 -10.42 -7.34
C ILE A 50 -16.70 -9.36 -6.33
N LEU A 51 -17.49 -9.16 -5.29
CA LEU A 51 -17.23 -8.15 -4.27
C LEU A 51 -16.13 -8.58 -3.29
N SER A 52 -16.00 -9.87 -2.97
CA SER A 52 -14.91 -10.40 -2.14
C SER A 52 -13.52 -10.06 -2.70
N ASP A 53 -13.41 -9.95 -4.02
CA ASP A 53 -12.18 -9.57 -4.71
C ASP A 53 -12.03 -8.04 -4.88
N TRP A 54 -13.10 -7.26 -4.62
CA TRP A 54 -13.17 -5.81 -4.85
C TRP A 54 -13.00 -4.97 -3.59
N TYR A 55 -13.05 -5.57 -2.39
CA TYR A 55 -12.97 -4.80 -1.17
C TYR A 55 -11.60 -4.13 -1.01
N MET A 56 -11.61 -2.79 -0.90
CA MET A 56 -10.73 -2.12 0.05
C MET A 56 -10.99 -2.83 1.35
N THR A 57 -9.98 -3.53 1.87
CA THR A 57 -10.07 -4.07 3.22
C THR A 57 -10.29 -2.91 4.17
N GLN A 58 -11.55 -2.64 4.54
CA GLN A 58 -11.81 -2.38 5.94
C GLN A 58 -11.15 -3.56 6.65
N ASN A 59 -10.11 -3.26 7.42
CA ASN A 59 -9.32 -4.21 8.18
C ASN A 59 -10.25 -5.01 9.12
N ILE A 60 -10.84 -6.08 8.59
CA ILE A 60 -11.48 -7.15 9.36
C ILE A 60 -10.63 -8.42 9.19
N GLN A 61 -9.31 -8.29 9.07
CA GLN A 61 -8.46 -9.35 9.57
C GLN A 61 -8.47 -9.21 11.09
N LYS A 62 -8.99 -10.25 11.77
CA LYS A 62 -8.83 -10.39 13.22
C LYS A 62 -7.36 -10.16 13.54
N GLU A 63 -7.07 -9.21 14.42
CA GLU A 63 -5.73 -8.99 14.94
C GLU A 63 -5.16 -10.31 15.46
N ASP A 64 -4.24 -10.91 14.70
CA ASP A 64 -3.41 -11.96 15.25
C ASP A 64 -2.49 -11.32 16.29
N THR A 65 -2.75 -11.67 17.54
CA THR A 65 -2.24 -10.99 18.74
C THR A 65 -0.74 -11.19 18.96
N ILE A 66 -0.07 -11.97 18.12
CA ILE A 66 1.36 -12.33 18.30
C ILE A 66 2.24 -11.29 17.58
N ILE A 67 2.58 -10.24 18.32
CA ILE A 67 3.64 -9.29 17.95
C ILE A 67 4.98 -9.96 18.21
N ILE A 68 5.85 -10.02 17.19
CA ILE A 68 7.14 -10.73 17.27
C ILE A 68 8.30 -9.76 17.47
N SER A 69 8.19 -8.53 16.95
CA SER A 69 9.21 -7.49 17.15
C SER A 69 8.57 -6.12 17.37
N THR A 70 8.94 -5.48 18.49
CA THR A 70 8.55 -4.11 18.87
C THR A 70 9.72 -3.13 18.90
N ASN A 71 10.96 -3.62 18.82
CA ASN A 71 12.16 -2.79 18.94
C ASN A 71 12.66 -2.37 17.55
N ILE A 72 11.73 -1.90 16.71
CA ILE A 72 12.05 -1.39 15.38
C ILE A 72 12.13 0.13 15.47
N SER A 73 13.27 0.66 15.06
CA SER A 73 13.56 2.08 15.04
C SER A 73 13.13 2.69 13.71
N SER A 74 12.60 3.91 13.79
CA SER A 74 12.40 4.76 12.62
C SER A 74 13.58 5.72 12.46
N HIS A 75 13.89 6.11 11.22
CA HIS A 75 14.75 7.26 10.95
C HIS A 75 13.95 8.57 10.90
N ASP A 76 12.65 8.47 10.63
CA ASP A 76 11.71 9.59 10.56
C ASP A 76 10.89 9.65 11.86
N ASP A 77 10.89 10.81 12.52
CA ASP A 77 10.19 11.04 13.79
C ASP A 77 8.66 11.05 13.64
N LYS A 78 8.15 11.20 12.41
CA LYS A 78 6.72 11.08 12.10
C LYS A 78 6.22 9.65 12.12
N ILE A 79 7.12 8.66 12.12
CA ILE A 79 6.74 7.25 12.10
C ILE A 79 7.06 6.60 13.44
N ILE A 80 5.99 6.18 14.12
CA ILE A 80 6.06 5.58 15.45
C ILE A 80 5.31 4.24 15.48
N ASN A 81 5.41 3.54 16.62
CA ASN A 81 4.67 2.31 16.89
C ASN A 81 4.86 1.19 15.85
N ILE A 82 6.05 1.11 15.23
CA ILE A 82 6.35 0.10 14.23
C ILE A 82 6.31 -1.28 14.88
N LYS A 83 5.48 -2.18 14.35
CA LYS A 83 5.32 -3.56 14.79
C LYS A 83 5.42 -4.49 13.61
N ALA A 84 6.29 -5.49 13.70
CA ALA A 84 6.34 -6.57 12.74
C ALA A 84 5.66 -7.82 13.31
N ARG A 85 4.79 -8.43 12.51
CA ARG A 85 3.94 -9.58 12.90
C ARG A 85 4.19 -10.75 11.96
N LYS A 86 3.98 -11.97 12.47
CA LYS A 86 4.10 -13.24 11.72
C LYS A 86 5.40 -13.35 10.91
N ARG A 87 6.52 -13.57 11.61
CA ARG A 87 7.82 -13.84 10.99
C ARG A 87 7.69 -15.05 10.06
N LEU A 88 8.24 -14.93 8.85
CA LEU A 88 8.24 -16.04 7.89
C LEU A 88 9.12 -17.18 8.38
N SER A 89 8.60 -18.40 8.23
CA SER A 89 9.36 -19.63 8.44
C SER A 89 10.40 -19.85 7.34
N GLY A 90 11.39 -20.72 7.59
CA GLY A 90 12.38 -21.10 6.58
C GLY A 90 11.75 -21.66 5.30
N ASP A 91 10.67 -22.45 5.44
CA ASP A 91 9.95 -23.03 4.30
C ASP A 91 9.25 -21.96 3.46
N GLU A 92 8.66 -20.94 4.09
CA GLU A 92 8.04 -19.81 3.39
C GLU A 92 9.10 -18.96 2.66
N ILE A 93 10.22 -18.68 3.32
CA ILE A 93 11.36 -17.96 2.73
C ILE A 93 11.88 -18.70 1.49
N TYR A 94 12.05 -20.03 1.60
CA TYR A 94 12.48 -20.87 0.48
C TYR A 94 11.49 -20.84 -0.68
N LYS A 95 10.19 -21.02 -0.40
CA LYS A 95 9.13 -21.00 -1.42
C LYS A 95 9.06 -19.67 -2.17
N LEU A 96 9.28 -18.56 -1.47
CA LEU A 96 9.28 -17.21 -2.04
C LEU A 96 10.63 -16.80 -2.64
N ALA A 97 11.63 -17.68 -2.61
CA ALA A 97 12.99 -17.41 -3.07
C ALA A 97 13.61 -16.12 -2.45
N LEU A 98 13.33 -15.88 -1.16
CA LEU A 98 13.84 -14.71 -0.44
C LEU A 98 15.23 -14.99 0.17
N PRO A 99 16.15 -14.02 0.14
CA PRO A 99 17.51 -14.21 0.65
C PRO A 99 17.52 -14.09 2.18
N VAL A 100 17.98 -15.15 2.88
CA VAL A 100 18.09 -15.13 4.36
C VAL A 100 19.16 -14.14 4.87
N GLN A 101 20.09 -13.74 4.00
CA GLN A 101 21.18 -12.82 4.30
C GLN A 101 21.44 -11.89 3.11
N LEU A 102 22.03 -10.72 3.37
CA LEU A 102 22.51 -9.74 2.40
C LEU A 102 23.67 -10.25 1.50
N ASP A 103 23.91 -11.54 1.42
CA ASP A 103 24.86 -12.14 0.46
C ASP A 103 24.13 -13.08 -0.51
N GLY A 104 22.85 -13.38 -0.26
CA GLY A 104 22.07 -14.34 -1.03
C GLY A 104 21.50 -13.80 -2.35
N ASN A 105 21.48 -12.47 -2.53
CA ASN A 105 20.99 -11.83 -3.75
C ASN A 105 21.68 -10.47 -3.94
N LEU A 106 22.44 -10.32 -5.04
CA LEU A 106 23.25 -9.12 -5.29
C LEU A 106 22.42 -7.84 -5.41
N GLN A 107 21.28 -7.89 -6.11
CA GLN A 107 20.40 -6.73 -6.28
C GLN A 107 19.78 -6.30 -4.95
N PHE A 108 19.19 -7.25 -4.21
CA PHE A 108 18.62 -7.00 -2.89
C PHE A 108 19.64 -6.38 -1.92
N THR A 109 20.87 -6.87 -1.97
CA THR A 109 21.98 -6.39 -1.14
C THR A 109 22.35 -4.97 -1.49
N HIS A 110 22.57 -4.70 -2.77
CA HIS A 110 22.89 -3.38 -3.28
C HIS A 110 21.80 -2.38 -2.89
N ASP A 111 20.54 -2.73 -3.12
CA ASP A 111 19.40 -1.84 -2.85
C ASP A 111 19.20 -1.60 -1.36
N THR A 112 19.47 -2.61 -0.51
CA THR A 112 19.44 -2.42 0.95
C THR A 112 20.53 -1.47 1.42
N ILE A 113 21.75 -1.58 0.88
CA ILE A 113 22.85 -0.65 1.19
C ILE A 113 22.50 0.76 0.71
N SER A 114 21.98 0.88 -0.51
CA SER A 114 21.55 2.16 -1.07
C SER A 114 20.43 2.80 -0.26
N ALA A 115 19.48 2.02 0.26
CA ALA A 115 18.42 2.55 1.13
C ALA A 115 18.99 3.16 2.43
N TYR A 116 20.00 2.54 3.04
CA TYR A 116 20.69 3.14 4.19
C TYR A 116 21.44 4.42 3.81
N ASP A 117 22.13 4.42 2.67
CA ASP A 117 22.88 5.60 2.21
C ASP A 117 21.93 6.76 1.88
N ILE A 118 21.01 6.55 0.93
CA ILE A 118 20.15 7.60 0.37
C ILE A 118 19.24 8.19 1.43
N TYR A 119 18.58 7.34 2.23
CA TYR A 119 17.51 7.80 3.12
C TYR A 119 17.95 8.06 4.56
N MET A 120 19.07 7.47 5.01
CA MET A 120 19.58 7.68 6.38
C MET A 120 20.98 8.30 6.43
N GLN A 121 21.61 8.57 5.28
CA GLN A 121 22.99 9.08 5.19
C GLN A 121 24.01 8.15 5.86
N LYS A 122 23.73 6.84 5.86
CA LYS A 122 24.52 5.80 6.52
C LYS A 122 25.46 5.11 5.54
N LYS A 123 26.59 5.76 5.24
CA LYS A 123 27.60 5.33 4.24
C LYS A 123 28.67 4.39 4.78
N VAL A 124 28.28 3.23 5.32
CA VAL A 124 29.24 2.25 5.87
C VAL A 124 28.86 0.83 5.47
N ALA A 125 29.87 -0.04 5.34
CA ALA A 125 29.66 -1.47 5.12
C ALA A 125 28.82 -2.10 6.26
N LEU A 126 27.81 -2.89 5.90
CA LEU A 126 26.91 -3.54 6.84
C LEU A 126 27.56 -4.78 7.46
N ILE A 127 27.83 -4.74 8.78
CA ILE A 127 28.47 -5.85 9.51
C ILE A 127 27.48 -6.96 9.84
N HIS A 128 26.22 -6.60 10.09
CA HIS A 128 25.14 -7.56 10.23
C HIS A 128 24.68 -7.94 8.83
N ARG A 129 24.59 -9.24 8.55
CA ARG A 129 24.18 -9.75 7.23
C ARG A 129 22.79 -10.38 7.24
N ARG A 130 22.30 -10.81 8.41
CA ARG A 130 21.01 -11.49 8.55
C ARG A 130 19.85 -10.51 8.40
N VAL A 131 18.84 -10.94 7.66
CA VAL A 131 17.56 -10.24 7.53
C VAL A 131 16.44 -11.12 8.07
N GLU A 132 15.34 -10.50 8.50
CA GLU A 132 14.16 -11.22 8.99
C GLU A 132 12.93 -10.77 8.22
N PHE A 133 12.17 -11.70 7.64
CA PHE A 133 10.98 -11.40 6.87
C PHE A 133 9.70 -11.61 7.68
N TYR A 134 8.68 -10.84 7.34
CA TYR A 134 7.40 -10.79 8.05
C TYR A 134 6.24 -10.79 7.05
N LYS A 135 5.08 -11.31 7.46
CA LYS A 135 3.86 -11.19 6.65
C LYS A 135 3.25 -9.79 6.69
N GLN A 136 3.53 -9.06 7.76
CA GLN A 136 2.84 -7.82 8.09
C GLN A 136 3.75 -6.89 8.89
N ILE A 137 3.72 -5.61 8.53
CA ILE A 137 4.29 -4.51 9.32
C ILE A 137 3.20 -3.46 9.48
N SER A 138 2.99 -2.99 10.71
CA SER A 138 2.07 -1.90 11.00
C SER A 138 2.81 -0.76 11.68
N TYR A 139 2.44 0.48 11.41
CA TYR A 139 3.03 1.67 12.04
C TYR A 139 2.05 2.84 12.03
N THR A 140 2.31 3.85 12.85
CA THR A 140 1.50 5.07 12.91
C THR A 140 2.28 6.21 12.28
N LEU A 141 1.67 6.90 11.31
CA LEU A 141 2.15 8.16 10.74
C LEU A 141 1.53 9.33 11.48
N ILE A 142 2.35 10.25 11.98
CA ILE A 142 1.96 11.48 12.66
C ILE A 142 1.93 12.61 11.64
N ASP A 143 0.78 13.27 11.49
CA ASP A 143 0.67 14.50 10.69
C ASP A 143 1.46 15.65 11.33
N ASN A 144 1.95 16.61 10.53
CA ASN A 144 2.78 17.73 10.97
C ASN A 144 2.13 18.56 12.09
N ASP A 145 0.80 18.59 12.15
CA ASP A 145 0.03 19.32 13.17
C ASP A 145 -0.34 18.46 14.39
N GLY A 146 0.07 17.18 14.42
CA GLY A 146 -0.21 16.22 15.51
C GLY A 146 -1.71 15.95 15.73
N LYS A 147 -2.55 16.39 14.80
CA LYS A 147 -4.02 16.41 14.93
C LYS A 147 -4.67 15.14 14.42
N PHE A 148 -4.02 14.48 13.47
CA PHE A 148 -4.44 13.21 12.90
C PHE A 148 -3.26 12.25 12.85
N ASN A 149 -3.48 11.05 13.41
CA ASN A 149 -2.57 9.93 13.29
C ASN A 149 -3.20 8.94 12.32
N MET A 150 -2.43 8.46 11.35
CA MET A 150 -2.87 7.42 10.42
C MET A 150 -2.16 6.12 10.76
N ASP A 151 -2.94 5.12 11.16
CA ASP A 151 -2.42 3.77 11.35
C ASP A 151 -2.38 3.06 9.99
N LEU A 152 -1.17 2.70 9.57
CA LEU A 152 -0.90 1.94 8.36
C LEU A 152 -0.61 0.50 8.75
N ASP A 153 -1.19 -0.42 7.98
CA ASP A 153 -0.98 -1.84 8.11
C ASP A 153 -0.71 -2.40 6.71
N ILE A 154 0.51 -2.86 6.48
CA ILE A 154 0.98 -3.29 5.15
C ILE A 154 1.32 -4.77 5.15
N HIS A 155 1.00 -5.43 4.05
CA HIS A 155 1.19 -6.85 3.80
C HIS A 155 1.94 -7.11 2.50
N ALA A 156 2.61 -8.26 2.41
CA ALA A 156 3.12 -8.72 1.13
C ALA A 156 1.94 -8.99 0.16
N GLY A 157 2.05 -8.48 -1.06
CA GLY A 157 1.00 -8.49 -2.08
C GLY A 157 0.26 -7.16 -2.20
N ASP A 158 0.34 -6.27 -1.21
CA ASP A 158 -0.28 -4.96 -1.30
C ASP A 158 0.36 -4.11 -2.39
N ILE A 159 -0.45 -3.27 -3.03
CA ILE A 159 0.04 -2.30 -4.00
C ILE A 159 0.18 -0.96 -3.30
N VAL A 160 1.37 -0.38 -3.38
CA VAL A 160 1.71 0.91 -2.78
C VAL A 160 1.92 1.95 -3.86
N GLN A 161 1.62 3.19 -3.50
CA GLN A 161 1.98 4.36 -4.28
C GLN A 161 3.31 4.89 -3.77
N MET A 162 4.25 5.14 -4.67
CA MET A 162 5.57 5.64 -4.34
C MET A 162 5.94 6.75 -5.32
N GLN A 163 6.63 7.76 -4.83
CA GLN A 163 7.16 8.82 -5.67
C GLN A 163 8.57 8.43 -6.11
N GLU A 164 8.75 8.28 -7.42
CA GLU A 164 10.07 8.08 -8.04
C GLU A 164 10.15 9.06 -9.22
N GLU A 165 11.26 9.80 -9.29
CA GLU A 165 11.40 10.99 -10.14
C GLU A 165 10.32 12.07 -9.88
N ASN A 166 9.46 12.35 -10.86
CA ASN A 166 8.46 13.42 -10.82
C ASN A 166 7.02 12.92 -10.96
N ASP A 167 6.82 11.62 -11.21
CA ASP A 167 5.51 11.03 -11.46
C ASP A 167 5.11 10.04 -10.37
N ILE A 168 3.80 9.89 -10.19
CA ILE A 168 3.23 8.88 -9.29
C ILE A 168 3.49 7.50 -9.88
N SER A 169 4.27 6.69 -9.15
CA SER A 169 4.58 5.31 -9.50
C SER A 169 3.89 4.33 -8.55
N TYR A 170 3.72 3.08 -8.99
CA TYR A 170 3.07 2.03 -8.22
C TYR A 170 3.94 0.80 -8.14
N ALA A 171 3.92 0.10 -7.02
CA ALA A 171 4.69 -1.11 -6.84
C ALA A 171 3.92 -2.12 -5.99
N ILE A 172 4.16 -3.42 -6.21
CA ILE A 172 3.65 -4.49 -5.36
C ILE A 172 4.69 -4.77 -4.28
N ILE A 173 4.28 -4.81 -3.02
CA ILE A 173 5.13 -5.26 -1.91
C ILE A 173 5.39 -6.76 -2.10
N LYS A 174 6.60 -7.10 -2.53
CA LYS A 174 7.06 -8.48 -2.64
C LYS A 174 7.35 -9.08 -1.28
N ALA A 175 8.02 -8.33 -0.41
CA ALA A 175 8.38 -8.79 0.92
C ALA A 175 8.56 -7.63 1.91
N LEU A 176 8.29 -7.90 3.18
CA LEU A 176 8.52 -7.00 4.31
C LEU A 176 9.63 -7.59 5.17
N PHE A 177 10.62 -6.78 5.53
CA PHE A 177 11.74 -7.28 6.32
C PHE A 177 12.33 -6.26 7.27
N THR A 178 13.07 -6.76 8.26
CA THR A 178 13.90 -5.93 9.13
C THR A 178 15.37 -6.29 9.00
N HIS A 179 16.22 -5.30 9.25
CA HIS A 179 17.66 -5.44 9.26
C HIS A 179 18.30 -4.61 10.37
N LYS A 180 19.32 -5.18 11.03
CA LYS A 180 20.05 -4.54 12.12
C LYS A 180 21.23 -3.74 11.56
N TYR A 181 21.24 -2.43 11.76
CA TYR A 181 22.38 -1.60 11.35
C TYR A 181 23.56 -1.72 12.35
N ASN A 182 24.71 -1.15 11.98
CA ASN A 182 25.95 -1.23 12.77
C ASN A 182 25.86 -0.54 14.14
N ASP A 183 24.91 0.38 14.33
CA ASP A 183 24.62 1.05 15.61
C ASP A 183 23.84 0.16 16.60
N GLY A 184 23.46 -1.04 16.17
CA GLY A 184 22.69 -1.97 16.98
C GLY A 184 21.18 -1.84 16.83
N LEU A 185 20.69 -0.82 16.13
CA LEU A 185 19.27 -0.56 15.92
C LEU A 185 18.73 -1.40 14.76
N VAL A 186 17.45 -1.76 14.84
CA VAL A 186 16.76 -2.56 13.83
C VAL A 186 15.81 -1.66 13.04
N TYR A 187 15.90 -1.71 11.71
CA TYR A 187 15.10 -0.89 10.81
C TYR A 187 14.22 -1.76 9.93
N ALA A 188 13.06 -1.25 9.54
CA ALA A 188 12.10 -1.94 8.67
C ALA A 188 12.16 -1.42 7.22
N PHE A 189 11.99 -2.36 6.30
CA PHE A 189 12.10 -2.14 4.87
C PHE A 189 10.98 -2.86 4.14
N ILE A 190 10.68 -2.35 2.95
CA ILE A 190 9.87 -3.00 1.93
C ILE A 190 10.80 -3.41 0.77
N TRP A 191 10.54 -4.58 0.20
CA TRP A 191 11.07 -4.98 -1.10
C TRP A 191 9.90 -5.05 -2.06
N VAL A 192 10.00 -4.34 -3.19
CA VAL A 192 8.90 -4.16 -4.14
C VAL A 192 9.23 -4.65 -5.54
N ASP A 193 8.20 -5.03 -6.27
CA ASP A 193 8.23 -5.20 -7.72
C ASP A 193 7.46 -4.04 -8.37
N TRP A 194 8.13 -3.25 -9.20
CA TRP A 194 7.56 -2.06 -9.83
C TRP A 194 6.48 -2.40 -10.86
N LEU A 195 5.42 -1.60 -10.90
CA LEU A 195 4.38 -1.65 -11.92
C LEU A 195 4.66 -0.60 -13.01
N ARG A 196 4.70 -1.05 -14.26
CA ARG A 196 4.81 -0.18 -15.43
C ARG A 196 3.45 -0.06 -16.11
N LYS A 197 3.02 1.17 -16.41
CA LYS A 197 1.84 1.39 -17.24
C LYS A 197 2.07 0.83 -18.65
N SER A 198 1.21 -0.08 -19.09
CA SER A 198 1.17 -0.59 -20.45
C SER A 198 0.61 0.48 -21.39
N LEU A 199 0.99 0.42 -22.67
CA LEU A 199 0.38 1.25 -23.72
C LEU A 199 -1.03 0.76 -24.10
N ILE A 200 -1.44 -0.38 -23.56
CA ILE A 200 -2.71 -1.03 -23.84
C ILE A 200 -3.75 -0.55 -22.82
N LEU A 201 -4.90 -0.10 -23.32
CA LEU A 201 -6.12 0.02 -22.54
C LEU A 201 -6.93 -1.26 -22.69
N ASP A 202 -7.65 -1.65 -21.63
CA ASP A 202 -8.61 -2.73 -21.76
C ASP A 202 -9.70 -2.34 -22.78
N PRO A 203 -10.00 -3.17 -23.79
CA PRO A 203 -10.95 -2.78 -24.84
C PRO A 203 -12.39 -2.62 -24.32
N ILE A 204 -12.73 -3.21 -23.17
CA ILE A 204 -14.09 -3.18 -22.61
C ILE A 204 -14.15 -2.09 -21.54
N LEU A 205 -13.28 -2.15 -20.54
CA LEU A 205 -13.32 -1.24 -19.39
C LEU A 205 -12.65 0.11 -19.68
N GLN A 206 -11.84 0.19 -20.73
CA GLN A 206 -10.98 1.33 -21.05
C GLN A 206 -10.04 1.75 -19.91
N CYS A 207 -9.87 0.88 -18.91
CA CYS A 207 -8.94 1.11 -17.80
C CYS A 207 -7.49 0.98 -18.26
N PRO A 208 -6.57 1.76 -17.66
CA PRO A 208 -5.15 1.52 -17.79
C PRO A 208 -4.75 0.13 -17.30
N VAL A 209 -3.97 -0.57 -18.12
CA VAL A 209 -3.31 -1.82 -17.74
C VAL A 209 -1.91 -1.51 -17.24
N TYR A 210 -1.52 -2.13 -16.13
CA TYR A 210 -0.18 -2.10 -15.54
C TYR A 210 0.41 -3.51 -15.55
N GLU A 211 1.72 -3.59 -15.70
CA GLU A 211 2.45 -4.86 -15.75
C GLU A 211 3.61 -4.83 -14.75
N VAL A 212 3.84 -5.94 -14.05
CA VAL A 212 5.02 -6.07 -13.18
C VAL A 212 6.28 -6.04 -14.03
N GLN A 213 7.20 -5.13 -13.70
CA GLN A 213 8.49 -5.02 -14.37
C GLN A 213 9.33 -6.27 -14.12
N MET A 214 9.94 -6.79 -15.19
CA MET A 214 10.89 -7.90 -15.09
C MET A 214 12.26 -7.38 -14.60
N ALA A 215 13.00 -8.24 -13.90
CA ALA A 215 14.28 -7.92 -13.25
C ALA A 215 15.39 -7.39 -14.18
N ASN A 216 15.27 -7.58 -15.50
CA ASN A 216 16.22 -7.07 -16.49
C ASN A 216 15.86 -5.66 -17.02
N ASN A 217 14.76 -5.07 -16.55
CA ASN A 217 14.20 -3.82 -17.06
C ASN A 217 13.98 -2.77 -15.94
N THR A 218 14.45 -3.03 -14.73
CA THR A 218 14.29 -2.11 -13.59
C THR A 218 15.42 -1.08 -13.59
N GLN A 219 15.09 0.17 -13.91
CA GLN A 219 15.98 1.32 -13.72
C GLN A 219 16.03 1.78 -12.26
N TRP A 220 15.07 1.36 -11.44
CA TRP A 220 14.89 1.83 -10.07
C TRP A 220 15.27 0.78 -9.04
N TYR A 221 15.64 1.26 -7.84
CA TYR A 221 15.84 0.42 -6.67
C TYR A 221 14.57 -0.36 -6.35
N GLN A 222 14.72 -1.51 -5.69
CA GLN A 222 13.58 -2.33 -5.27
C GLN A 222 13.40 -2.36 -3.76
N VAL A 223 14.41 -1.93 -3.00
CA VAL A 223 14.36 -1.89 -1.53
C VAL A 223 14.26 -0.46 -1.05
N TYR A 224 13.28 -0.24 -0.18
CA TYR A 224 12.95 1.08 0.35
C TYR A 224 12.66 0.99 1.84
N LEU A 225 12.80 2.11 2.54
CA LEU A 225 12.31 2.20 3.91
C LEU A 225 10.79 2.24 3.93
N ILE A 226 10.19 1.70 4.99
CA ILE A 226 8.74 1.85 5.23
C ILE A 226 8.32 3.32 5.31
N THR A 227 9.26 4.23 5.57
CA THR A 227 9.05 5.67 5.67
C THR A 227 8.67 6.34 4.37
N LEU A 228 8.83 5.66 3.23
CA LEU A 228 8.47 6.19 1.91
C LEU A 228 7.05 5.82 1.49
N ILE A 229 6.32 5.09 2.34
CA ILE A 229 4.90 4.82 2.16
C ILE A 229 4.13 5.85 2.99
N ASP A 230 3.79 6.96 2.34
CA ASP A 230 3.03 8.06 2.95
C ASP A 230 1.53 7.76 2.99
N ASN A 231 1.06 6.86 2.12
CA ASN A 231 -0.29 6.32 2.14
C ASN A 231 -0.35 4.97 1.42
N LEU A 232 -1.34 4.15 1.79
CA LEU A 232 -1.80 3.08 0.93
C LEU A 232 -2.71 3.71 -0.14
N PRO A 233 -2.51 3.42 -1.43
CA PRO A 233 -3.34 3.99 -2.48
C PRO A 233 -4.80 3.62 -2.24
N LYS A 234 -5.66 4.65 -2.21
CA LYS A 234 -7.12 4.48 -2.38
C LYS A 234 -7.49 4.03 -3.80
N ASN A 235 -6.51 3.90 -4.69
CA ASN A 235 -6.70 3.45 -6.06
C ASN A 235 -6.64 1.92 -6.07
N HIS A 236 -7.75 1.29 -6.48
CA HIS A 236 -7.82 -0.15 -6.55
C HIS A 236 -7.08 -0.69 -7.76
N PHE A 237 -6.14 -1.59 -7.52
CA PHE A 237 -5.58 -2.44 -8.55
C PHE A 237 -6.24 -3.80 -8.48
N VAL A 238 -6.74 -4.26 -9.63
CA VAL A 238 -7.38 -5.58 -9.74
C VAL A 238 -6.54 -6.41 -10.70
N ARG A 239 -6.15 -7.63 -10.29
CA ARG A 239 -5.41 -8.53 -11.17
C ARG A 239 -6.23 -8.79 -12.43
N ARG A 240 -5.62 -8.66 -13.60
CA ARG A 240 -6.26 -8.95 -14.88
C ARG A 240 -6.37 -10.46 -15.05
N CYS A 241 -7.43 -11.04 -14.54
CA CYS A 241 -7.65 -12.48 -14.69
C CYS A 241 -8.08 -12.81 -16.12
N HIS A 242 -7.46 -13.83 -16.73
CA HIS A 242 -7.95 -14.40 -17.99
C HIS A 242 -9.12 -15.36 -17.72
N SER A 243 -9.83 -15.78 -18.78
CA SER A 243 -10.99 -16.68 -18.70
C SER A 243 -10.70 -18.06 -18.06
N THR A 244 -9.44 -18.37 -17.78
CA THR A 244 -8.98 -19.57 -17.06
C THR A 244 -8.96 -19.40 -15.54
N CYS A 245 -9.10 -18.18 -15.02
CA CYS A 245 -9.19 -17.93 -13.58
C CYS A 245 -10.57 -18.35 -13.06
N ILE A 246 -10.59 -19.12 -11.98
CA ILE A 246 -11.79 -19.42 -11.20
C ILE A 246 -11.71 -18.67 -9.86
N ALA A 247 -12.86 -18.42 -9.21
CA ALA A 247 -12.94 -17.64 -7.96
C ALA A 247 -12.02 -18.12 -6.82
N SER A 248 -11.56 -19.37 -6.87
CA SER A 248 -10.63 -19.95 -5.89
C SER A 248 -9.20 -20.17 -6.41
N SER A 249 -8.92 -19.84 -7.67
CA SER A 249 -7.63 -20.06 -8.33
C SER A 249 -7.43 -19.03 -9.42
N HIS A 250 -6.79 -17.93 -9.04
CA HIS A 250 -6.28 -16.95 -10.00
C HIS A 250 -5.02 -17.48 -10.67
N ASP A 251 -4.87 -17.16 -11.95
CA ASP A 251 -3.62 -17.35 -12.65
C ASP A 251 -2.57 -16.37 -12.10
N LEU A 252 -1.75 -16.88 -11.18
CA LEU A 252 -0.64 -16.13 -10.60
C LEU A 252 0.49 -15.88 -11.60
N SER A 253 0.48 -16.53 -12.77
CA SER A 253 1.44 -16.26 -13.85
C SER A 253 1.11 -14.97 -14.60
N ASN A 254 -0.13 -14.47 -14.52
CA ASN A 254 -0.46 -13.18 -15.10
C ASN A 254 0.07 -12.04 -14.24
N ASN A 255 1.01 -11.28 -14.81
CA ASN A 255 1.64 -10.11 -14.21
C ASN A 255 0.92 -8.79 -14.54
N GLN A 256 -0.29 -8.85 -15.12
CA GLN A 256 -1.07 -7.67 -15.50
C GLN A 256 -2.13 -7.31 -14.46
N TYR A 257 -2.35 -6.01 -14.28
CA TYR A 257 -3.28 -5.42 -13.33
C TYR A 257 -4.05 -4.28 -13.99
N PHE A 258 -5.34 -4.17 -13.71
CA PHE A 258 -6.12 -2.99 -14.04
C PHE A 258 -6.00 -1.98 -12.92
N LYS A 259 -5.68 -0.74 -13.27
CA LYS A 259 -5.88 0.38 -12.35
C LYS A 259 -7.32 0.84 -12.49
N ASN A 260 -8.10 0.67 -11.44
CA ASN A 260 -9.48 1.14 -11.41
C ASN A 260 -9.50 2.65 -11.11
N GLU A 261 -9.76 3.44 -12.15
CA GLU A 261 -9.88 4.91 -12.05
C GLU A 261 -11.32 5.37 -11.75
N PHE A 262 -12.27 4.44 -11.64
CA PHE A 262 -13.70 4.74 -11.41
C PHE A 262 -14.09 4.81 -9.93
N TYR A 263 -13.24 4.32 -9.02
CA TYR A 263 -13.45 4.55 -7.59
C TYR A 263 -12.98 5.96 -7.23
N TYR A 264 -13.91 6.90 -7.31
CA TYR A 264 -13.70 8.29 -6.93
C TYR A 264 -13.28 8.42 -5.47
N THR A 265 -12.29 9.31 -5.27
CA THR A 265 -12.03 9.99 -4.01
C THR A 265 -13.34 10.53 -3.44
N THR A 266 -13.81 9.96 -2.33
CA THR A 266 -14.77 10.65 -1.47
C THR A 266 -14.09 11.94 -0.98
N ILE A 267 -14.56 13.07 -1.50
CA ILE A 267 -14.23 14.43 -1.02
C ILE A 267 -14.86 14.60 0.35
#